data_AF-A0A6G6YF21-F1
#
_entry.id   AF-A0A6G6YF21-F1
#
_cell.length_a   1.000
_cell.length_b   1.000
_cell.length_c   1.000
_cell.angle_alpha   90.00
_cell.angle_beta   90.00
_cell.angle_gamma   90.00
#
_symmetry.space_group_name_H-M   'P 1'
#
loop_
_entity.id
_entity.type
_entity.pdbx_description
1 polymer ?
#
loop_
_entity_poly.entity_id
_entity_poly.type
_entity_poly.pdbx_seq_one_letter_code
_entity_poly.pdbx_strand_id
1 'polypeptide(L)'
;MQLPKLNFSTEFDFKIKQDKDTFFIYDSVRKMWLVLTPEEWVRQHWVAYFLIIKAKNASSLILEQKLELNSTTKRLDLLVTHRTKAQILVELKAPNVKLTEKQFEQIARYNSVIEAPEIILSNGLQHIYAKYDDGQYRFELFEF
;
A
#
# COMPACT_ATOMS: atom_id res chain seq x y z
N MET A 1 14.09 -17.35 3.26
CA MET A 1 13.31 -16.34 4.00
C MET A 1 11.92 -16.91 4.26
N GLN A 2 11.40 -16.82 5.49
CA GLN A 2 10.03 -17.22 5.79
C GLN A 2 9.15 -15.96 5.83
N LEU A 3 8.24 -15.83 4.86
CA LEU A 3 7.24 -14.76 4.84
C LEU A 3 5.93 -15.29 5.43
N PRO A 4 5.22 -14.49 6.25
CA PRO A 4 3.93 -14.91 6.78
C PRO A 4 2.87 -14.92 5.68
N LYS A 5 1.88 -15.82 5.81
CA LYS A 5 0.61 -15.70 5.10
C LYS A 5 -0.08 -14.42 5.60
N LEU A 6 -0.42 -13.54 4.65
CA LEU A 6 -1.07 -12.27 4.93
C LEU A 6 -2.60 -12.45 5.00
N ASN A 7 -3.28 -11.50 5.63
CA ASN A 7 -4.71 -11.55 5.93
C ASN A 7 -5.56 -10.95 4.79
N PHE A 8 -5.49 -11.57 3.61
CA PHE A 8 -6.36 -11.26 2.47
C PHE A 8 -7.33 -12.42 2.25
N SER A 9 -8.55 -12.14 1.82
CA SER A 9 -9.58 -13.16 1.51
C SER A 9 -9.22 -14.06 0.33
N THR A 10 -8.33 -13.62 -0.54
CA THR A 10 -7.90 -14.34 -1.75
C THR A 10 -6.39 -14.58 -1.72
N GLU A 11 -5.96 -15.76 -2.17
CA GLU A 11 -4.54 -16.06 -2.39
C GLU A 11 -4.09 -15.57 -3.77
N PHE A 12 -2.90 -14.97 -3.84
CA PHE A 12 -2.34 -14.41 -5.06
C PHE A 12 -1.06 -15.14 -5.45
N ASP A 13 -0.91 -15.41 -6.75
CA ASP A 13 0.31 -15.98 -7.29
C ASP A 13 1.33 -14.90 -7.62
N PHE A 14 2.52 -15.00 -7.03
CA PHE A 14 3.62 -14.06 -7.26
C PHE A 14 4.77 -14.72 -8.00
N LYS A 15 5.34 -14.00 -8.98
CA LYS A 15 6.61 -14.39 -9.59
C LYS A 15 7.75 -14.04 -8.65
N ILE A 16 8.34 -15.05 -8.04
CA ILE A 16 9.49 -14.94 -7.14
C ILE A 16 10.69 -15.65 -7.78
N LYS A 17 11.87 -15.04 -7.69
CA LYS A 17 13.13 -15.68 -8.06
C LYS A 17 14.16 -15.48 -6.95
N GLN A 18 15.18 -16.31 -6.96
CA GLN A 18 16.31 -16.21 -6.03
C GLN A 18 17.59 -16.00 -6.84
N ASP A 19 18.43 -15.07 -6.40
CA ASP A 19 19.82 -14.92 -6.86
C ASP A 19 20.73 -14.92 -5.62
N LYS A 20 21.59 -15.94 -5.53
CA LYS A 20 22.36 -16.28 -4.33
C LYS A 20 21.45 -16.37 -3.10
N ASP A 21 21.66 -15.52 -2.09
CA ASP A 21 20.89 -15.48 -0.85
C ASP A 21 19.75 -14.43 -0.89
N THR A 22 19.57 -13.73 -2.01
CA THR A 22 18.58 -12.66 -2.14
C THR A 22 17.36 -13.12 -2.94
N PHE A 23 16.18 -12.96 -2.36
CA PHE A 23 14.92 -13.19 -3.04
C PHE A 23 14.45 -11.91 -3.72
N PHE A 24 13.83 -12.07 -4.89
CA PHE A 24 13.24 -10.99 -5.66
C PHE A 24 11.81 -11.32 -6.04
N ILE A 25 10.95 -10.30 -6.08
CA ILE A 25 9.57 -10.38 -6.54
C ILE A 25 9.38 -9.48 -7.76
N TYR A 26 8.60 -9.94 -8.74
CA TYR A 26 8.28 -9.12 -9.91
C TYR A 26 7.11 -8.20 -9.61
N ASP A 27 7.35 -6.89 -9.73
CA ASP A 27 6.29 -5.89 -9.65
C ASP A 27 5.67 -5.70 -11.04
N SER A 28 4.39 -6.04 -11.17
CA SER A 28 3.66 -5.98 -12.44
C SER A 28 3.33 -4.56 -12.91
N VAL A 29 3.29 -3.59 -11.99
CA VAL A 29 2.99 -2.18 -12.26
C VAL A 29 4.27 -1.45 -12.70
N ARG A 30 5.36 -1.60 -11.95
CA ARG A 30 6.70 -1.02 -12.25
C ARG A 30 7.46 -1.83 -13.31
N LYS A 31 6.99 -3.04 -13.64
CA LYS A 31 7.57 -3.95 -14.64
C LYS A 31 9.03 -4.31 -14.39
N MET A 32 9.42 -4.45 -13.12
CA MET A 32 10.79 -4.76 -12.73
C MET A 32 10.86 -5.76 -11.57
N TRP A 33 12.02 -6.41 -11.41
CA TRP A 33 12.31 -7.25 -10.26
C TRP A 33 12.83 -6.40 -9.11
N LEU A 34 12.27 -6.60 -7.92
CA LEU A 34 12.63 -5.88 -6.70
C LEU A 34 13.07 -6.86 -5.63
N VAL A 35 13.94 -6.41 -4.73
CA VAL A 35 14.30 -7.21 -3.55
C VAL A 35 13.03 -7.49 -2.75
N LEU A 36 12.77 -8.77 -2.49
CA LEU A 36 11.60 -9.20 -1.73
C LEU A 36 11.86 -8.96 -0.24
N THR A 37 11.58 -7.75 0.22
CA THR A 37 11.54 -7.40 1.63
C THR A 37 10.17 -7.75 2.23
N PRO A 38 10.04 -7.88 3.57
CA PRO A 38 8.73 -8.10 4.18
C PRO A 38 7.73 -6.97 3.91
N GLU A 39 8.18 -5.73 3.78
CA GLU A 39 7.31 -4.61 3.39
C GLU A 39 6.90 -4.69 1.91
N GLU A 40 7.83 -5.05 1.02
CA GLU A 40 7.52 -5.25 -0.40
C GLU A 40 6.55 -6.44 -0.60
N TRP A 41 6.61 -7.47 0.24
CA TRP A 41 5.64 -8.56 0.25
C TRP A 41 4.21 -8.04 0.50
N VAL A 42 4.05 -7.16 1.49
CA VAL A 42 2.77 -6.50 1.79
C VAL A 42 2.35 -5.60 0.62
N ARG A 43 3.29 -4.83 0.04
CA ARG A 43 3.05 -3.99 -1.14
C ARG A 43 2.52 -4.76 -2.33
N GLN A 44 3.14 -5.88 -2.67
CA GLN A 44 2.70 -6.68 -3.80
C GLN A 44 1.33 -7.34 -3.56
N HIS A 45 0.95 -7.66 -2.32
CA HIS A 45 -0.42 -8.11 -2.02
C HIS A 45 -1.46 -7.02 -2.25
N TRP A 46 -1.19 -5.79 -1.84
CA TRP A 46 -2.10 -4.68 -2.11
C TRP A 46 -2.20 -4.34 -3.59
N VAL A 47 -1.08 -4.39 -4.31
CA VAL A 47 -1.08 -4.27 -5.77
C VAL A 47 -1.96 -5.36 -6.39
N ALA A 48 -1.77 -6.63 -6.01
CA ALA A 48 -2.57 -7.75 -6.50
C ALA A 48 -4.06 -7.59 -6.15
N TYR A 49 -4.39 -7.19 -4.92
CA TYR A 49 -5.77 -6.92 -4.48
C TYR A 49 -6.44 -5.89 -5.39
N PHE A 50 -5.78 -4.76 -5.65
CA PHE A 50 -6.38 -3.73 -6.50
C PHE A 50 -6.51 -4.18 -7.96
N LEU A 51 -5.52 -4.87 -8.50
CA LEU A 51 -5.54 -5.33 -9.89
C LEU A 51 -6.57 -6.43 -10.12
N ILE A 52 -6.65 -7.41 -9.21
CA ILE A 52 -7.41 -8.66 -9.41
C ILE A 52 -8.80 -8.54 -8.80
N ILE A 53 -8.90 -8.16 -7.52
CA ILE A 53 -10.17 -8.12 -6.79
C ILE A 53 -10.95 -6.86 -7.12
N LYS A 54 -10.29 -5.69 -7.08
CA LYS A 54 -10.94 -4.41 -7.41
C LYS A 54 -10.94 -4.10 -8.92
N ALA A 55 -10.41 -5.00 -9.76
CA ALA A 55 -10.35 -4.86 -11.21
C ALA A 55 -9.80 -3.50 -11.69
N LYS A 56 -8.82 -2.95 -10.96
CA LYS A 56 -8.18 -1.68 -11.30
C LYS A 56 -7.13 -1.90 -12.39
N ASN A 57 -6.97 -0.90 -13.25
CA ASN A 57 -5.90 -0.90 -14.24
C ASN A 57 -4.55 -0.58 -13.58
N ALA A 58 -3.45 -1.16 -14.06
CA ALA A 58 -2.11 -0.84 -13.54
C ALA A 58 -1.78 0.66 -13.59
N SER A 59 -2.27 1.38 -14.60
CA SER A 59 -2.11 2.83 -14.73
C SER A 59 -2.82 3.65 -13.64
N SER A 60 -3.73 3.04 -12.89
CA SER A 60 -4.40 3.68 -11.76
C SER A 60 -3.64 3.52 -10.43
N LEU A 61 -2.59 2.71 -10.41
CA LEU A 61 -1.76 2.47 -9.23
C LEU A 61 -0.44 3.23 -9.39
N ILE A 62 -0.22 4.21 -8.54
CA ILE A 62 1.02 5.00 -8.50
C ILE A 62 1.83 4.52 -7.30
N LEU A 63 3.01 3.97 -7.56
CA LEU A 63 3.92 3.43 -6.55
C LEU A 63 5.13 4.37 -6.41
N GLU A 64 5.68 4.47 -5.19
CA GLU A 64 6.92 5.21 -4.90
C GLU A 64 6.90 6.71 -5.31
N GLN A 65 5.71 7.34 -5.32
CA GLN A 65 5.58 8.74 -5.68
C GLN A 65 6.23 9.63 -4.63
N LYS A 66 7.11 10.54 -5.06
CA LYS A 66 7.68 11.56 -4.17
C LYS A 66 6.60 12.56 -3.77
N LEU A 67 6.53 12.83 -2.48
CA LEU A 67 5.71 13.87 -1.86
C LEU A 67 6.63 14.85 -1.16
N GLU A 68 6.49 16.14 -1.45
CA GLU A 68 7.20 17.22 -0.75
C GLU A 68 6.27 17.81 0.30
N LEU A 69 6.68 17.74 1.58
CA LEU A 69 5.94 18.30 2.70
C LEU A 69 6.92 19.02 3.63
N ASN A 70 6.73 20.31 3.85
CA ASN A 70 7.55 21.13 4.76
C ASN A 70 9.06 20.92 4.57
N SER A 71 9.53 21.03 3.33
CA SER A 71 10.94 20.84 2.94
C SER A 71 11.50 19.43 3.17
N THR A 72 10.65 18.45 3.50
CA THR A 72 11.00 17.03 3.57
C THR A 72 10.39 16.28 2.39
N THR A 73 11.22 15.57 1.63
CA THR A 73 10.73 14.64 0.61
C THR A 73 10.45 13.28 1.24
N LYS A 74 9.22 12.80 1.10
CA LYS A 74 8.77 11.45 1.45
C LYS A 74 8.36 10.69 0.20
N ARG A 75 8.24 9.38 0.31
CA ARG A 75 7.70 8.53 -0.75
C ARG A 75 6.43 7.88 -0.25
N LEU A 76 5.41 7.91 -1.09
CA LEU A 76 4.17 7.19 -0.85
C LEU A 76 4.36 5.74 -1.27
N ASP A 77 3.84 4.81 -0.48
CA ASP A 77 3.92 3.40 -0.82
C ASP A 77 3.04 3.07 -2.02
N LEU A 78 1.76 3.46 -1.96
CA LEU A 78 0.79 3.27 -3.04
C LEU A 78 -0.30 4.35 -3.00
N LEU A 79 -0.60 4.92 -4.17
CA LEU A 79 -1.75 5.80 -4.40
C LEU A 79 -2.63 5.19 -5.49
N VAL A 80 -3.90 4.96 -5.17
CA VAL A 80 -4.92 4.52 -6.13
C VAL A 80 -5.64 5.74 -6.67
N THR A 81 -5.77 5.82 -7.99
CA THR A 81 -6.39 6.95 -8.68
C THR A 81 -7.57 6.53 -9.56
N HIS A 82 -8.39 7.50 -9.95
CA HIS A 82 -9.38 7.32 -11.00
C HIS A 82 -9.41 8.58 -11.86
N ARG A 83 -9.15 8.44 -13.17
CA ARG A 83 -9.00 9.57 -14.11
C ARG A 83 -8.11 10.68 -13.51
N THR A 84 -6.90 10.28 -13.10
CA THR A 84 -5.86 11.13 -12.47
C THR A 84 -6.19 11.73 -11.10
N LYS A 85 -7.41 11.57 -10.58
CA LYS A 85 -7.75 12.01 -9.21
C LYS A 85 -7.34 10.97 -8.18
N ALA A 86 -6.74 11.40 -7.09
CA ALA A 86 -6.48 10.55 -5.92
C ALA A 86 -7.80 9.97 -5.37
N GLN A 87 -7.81 8.69 -5.03
CA GLN A 87 -8.98 8.00 -4.49
C GLN A 87 -8.65 7.33 -3.17
N ILE A 88 -7.55 6.59 -3.11
CA ILE A 88 -7.13 5.89 -1.90
C ILE A 88 -5.64 6.07 -1.71
N LEU A 89 -5.25 6.66 -0.58
CA LEU A 89 -3.86 6.69 -0.15
C LEU A 89 -3.57 5.46 0.71
N VAL A 90 -2.52 4.71 0.37
CA VAL A 90 -2.17 3.46 1.03
C VAL A 90 -0.75 3.54 1.58
N GLU A 91 -0.61 3.36 2.90
CA GLU A 91 0.68 3.27 3.60
C GLU A 91 0.86 1.84 4.09
N LEU A 92 2.05 1.30 3.83
CA LEU A 92 2.39 -0.10 4.06
C LEU A 92 3.57 -0.23 5.02
N LYS A 93 3.55 -1.33 5.77
CA LYS A 93 4.61 -1.69 6.72
C LYS A 93 4.92 -3.17 6.60
N ALA A 94 6.10 -3.56 7.08
CA ALA A 94 6.44 -4.97 7.24
C ALA A 94 5.48 -5.66 8.25
N PRO A 95 5.20 -6.97 8.10
CA PRO A 95 4.26 -7.70 8.95
C PRO A 95 4.52 -7.66 10.46
N ASN A 96 5.79 -7.54 10.86
CA ASN A 96 6.18 -7.45 12.27
C ASN A 96 6.00 -6.04 12.88
N VAL A 97 5.70 -5.03 12.07
CA VAL A 97 5.50 -3.66 12.54
C VAL A 97 4.06 -3.50 13.02
N LYS A 98 3.88 -3.20 14.30
CA LYS A 98 2.56 -2.87 14.87
C LYS A 98 2.02 -1.58 14.25
N LEU A 99 0.73 -1.59 13.89
CA LEU A 99 0.01 -0.39 13.46
C LEU A 99 -0.44 0.41 14.70
N THR A 100 -0.22 1.71 14.67
CA THR A 100 -0.39 2.64 15.79
C THR A 100 -1.01 3.94 15.31
N GLU A 101 -1.65 4.66 16.22
CA GLU A 101 -2.23 5.99 15.96
C GLU A 101 -1.20 6.95 15.37
N LYS A 102 0.04 6.95 15.88
CA LYS A 102 1.14 7.78 15.33
C LYS A 102 1.44 7.53 13.85
N GLN A 103 1.32 6.28 13.38
CA GLN A 103 1.48 5.96 11.95
C GLN A 103 0.25 6.41 11.16
N PHE A 104 -0.95 6.32 11.74
CA PHE A 104 -2.15 6.84 11.10
C PHE A 104 -2.11 8.37 10.96
N GLU A 105 -1.74 9.09 12.03
CA GLU A 105 -1.52 10.54 11.98
C GLU A 105 -0.49 10.93 10.92
N GLN A 106 0.53 10.09 10.71
CA GLN A 106 1.54 10.33 9.69
C GLN A 106 0.94 10.26 8.28
N ILE A 107 0.21 9.19 7.93
CA ILE A 107 -0.44 9.11 6.62
C ILE A 107 -1.54 10.17 6.49
N ALA A 108 -2.26 10.53 7.56
CA ALA A 108 -3.25 11.61 7.55
C ALA A 108 -2.62 12.98 7.21
N ARG A 109 -1.40 13.27 7.71
CA ARG A 109 -0.64 14.46 7.32
C ARG A 109 -0.19 14.43 5.86
N TYR A 110 0.12 13.27 5.31
CA TYR A 110 0.40 13.17 3.87
C TYR A 110 -0.87 13.40 3.05
N ASN A 111 -2.00 12.89 3.55
CA ASN A 111 -3.29 13.02 2.90
C ASN A 111 -3.82 14.46 2.92
N SER A 112 -3.35 15.35 3.80
CA SER A 112 -3.69 16.78 3.73
C SER A 112 -3.13 17.49 2.50
N VAL A 113 -2.20 16.87 1.77
CA VAL A 113 -1.68 17.36 0.48
C VAL A 113 -2.23 16.54 -0.69
N ILE A 114 -2.41 15.24 -0.51
CA ILE A 114 -2.91 14.33 -1.57
C ILE A 114 -4.42 14.43 -1.74
N GLU A 115 -5.15 14.76 -0.67
CA GLU A 115 -6.60 14.93 -0.63
C GLU A 115 -7.37 13.70 -1.16
N ALA A 116 -6.88 12.48 -0.85
CA ALA A 116 -7.63 11.27 -1.15
C ALA A 116 -8.82 11.14 -0.17
N PRO A 117 -10.01 10.76 -0.66
CA PRO A 117 -11.17 10.54 0.21
C PRO A 117 -11.01 9.33 1.14
N GLU A 118 -10.09 8.42 0.85
CA GLU A 118 -9.89 7.19 1.61
C GLU A 118 -8.41 6.96 1.94
N ILE A 119 -8.17 6.38 3.12
CA ILE A 119 -6.86 5.95 3.59
C ILE A 119 -6.90 4.46 3.94
N ILE A 120 -5.84 3.76 3.58
CA ILE A 120 -5.53 2.42 4.07
C ILE A 120 -4.16 2.45 4.73
N LEU A 121 -4.07 1.96 5.97
CA LEU A 121 -2.81 1.66 6.64
C LEU A 121 -2.74 0.16 6.91
N SER A 122 -1.68 -0.50 6.45
CA SER A 122 -1.61 -1.96 6.51
C SER A 122 -0.20 -2.48 6.78
N ASN A 123 -0.11 -3.56 7.55
CA ASN A 123 1.11 -4.37 7.66
C ASN A 123 0.92 -5.77 7.06
N GLY A 124 -0.14 -5.99 6.29
CA GLY A 124 -0.47 -7.29 5.72
C GLY A 124 -1.20 -8.25 6.66
N LEU A 125 -1.06 -8.12 7.98
CA LEU A 125 -1.79 -8.94 8.97
C LEU A 125 -2.99 -8.20 9.57
N GLN A 126 -2.82 -6.89 9.74
CA GLN A 126 -3.83 -5.94 10.16
C GLN A 126 -4.00 -4.88 9.06
N HIS A 127 -5.25 -4.46 8.87
CA HIS A 127 -5.65 -3.45 7.91
C HIS A 127 -6.52 -2.42 8.64
N ILE A 128 -6.16 -1.16 8.53
CA ILE A 128 -6.92 -0.03 9.05
C ILE A 128 -7.42 0.74 7.85
N TYR A 129 -8.73 0.93 7.76
CA TYR A 129 -9.38 1.71 6.72
C TYR A 129 -10.09 2.90 7.34
N ALA A 130 -9.96 4.05 6.68
CA ALA A 130 -10.67 5.26 7.08
C ALA A 130 -11.11 6.07 5.86
N LYS A 131 -12.28 6.69 5.97
CA LYS A 131 -12.76 7.71 5.04
C LYS A 131 -12.58 9.09 5.63
N TYR A 132 -12.18 10.05 4.81
CA TYR A 132 -12.18 11.46 5.19
C TYR A 132 -13.50 12.10 4.76
N ASP A 133 -14.32 12.48 5.74
CA ASP A 133 -15.63 13.09 5.53
C ASP A 133 -15.85 14.19 6.58
N ASP A 134 -16.38 15.34 6.15
CA ASP A 134 -16.72 16.47 7.04
C ASP A 134 -15.56 16.89 7.98
N GLY A 135 -14.33 16.98 7.44
CA GLY A 135 -13.16 17.42 8.20
C GLY A 135 -12.56 16.39 9.16
N GLN A 136 -13.06 15.16 9.17
CA GLN A 136 -12.65 14.12 10.12
C GLN A 136 -12.48 12.75 9.44
N TYR A 137 -11.63 11.91 10.03
CA TYR A 137 -11.49 10.52 9.61
C TYR A 137 -12.50 9.62 10.33
N ARG A 138 -13.28 8.86 9.57
CA ARG A 138 -14.16 7.82 10.09
C ARG A 138 -13.57 6.46 9.76
N PHE A 139 -13.30 5.67 10.81
CA PHE A 139 -12.81 4.31 10.68
C PHE A 139 -13.97 3.37 10.36
N GLU A 140 -13.82 2.55 9.33
CA GLU A 140 -14.84 1.61 8.89
C GLU A 140 -14.25 0.22 8.69
N LEU A 141 -15.10 -0.80 8.78
CA LEU A 141 -14.74 -2.13 8.31
C LEU A 141 -14.64 -2.11 6.78
N PHE A 142 -13.64 -2.80 6.25
CA PHE A 142 -13.47 -2.93 4.81
C PHE A 142 -13.08 -4.38 4.51
N GLU A 143 -13.63 -4.92 3.43
CA GLU A 143 -13.37 -6.29 3.01
C GLU A 143 -12.13 -6.34 2.11
N PHE A 144 -11.12 -7.07 2.56
CA PHE A 144 -9.80 -7.19 1.95
C PHE A 144 -9.54 -8.61 1.43
#